data_AF-A0AAU7K0N5-F1
#
_entry.id   AF-A0AAU7K0N5-F1
#
_cell.length_a   1.000
_cell.length_b   1.000
_cell.length_c   1.000
_cell.angle_alpha   90.00
_cell.angle_beta   90.00
_cell.angle_gamma   90.00
#
_symmetry.space_group_name_H-M   'P 1'
#
loop_
_entity.id
_entity.type
_entity.pdbx_description
1 polymer ?
#
loop_
_entity_poly.entity_id
_entity_poly.type
_entity_poly.pdbx_seq_one_letter_code
_entity_poly.pdbx_strand_id
1 'polypeptide(L)' 'MATEVTTQKAAEILGCSRPYLVKLLEEGAIEFIKVGKHRRIKFEDVVAYREKMKVQQKNNIIDIMGADEELGLYDS' A
#
# COMPACT_ATOMS: atom_id res chain seq x y z
N MET A 1 -15.06 -17.90 3.09
CA MET A 1 -15.49 -17.20 1.86
C MET A 1 -14.52 -16.07 1.63
N ALA A 2 -13.64 -16.16 0.63
CA ALA A 2 -12.75 -15.06 0.30
C ALA A 2 -13.55 -14.00 -0.47
N THR A 3 -13.82 -12.85 0.16
CA THR A 3 -14.49 -11.74 -0.50
C THR A 3 -13.51 -11.11 -1.48
N GLU A 4 -13.80 -11.21 -2.77
CA GLU A 4 -13.03 -10.52 -3.81
C GLU A 4 -13.55 -9.10 -4.00
N VAL A 5 -12.61 -8.16 -4.18
CA VAL A 5 -12.90 -6.75 -4.44
C VAL A 5 -12.40 -6.33 -5.81
N THR A 6 -13.05 -5.31 -6.36
CA THR A 6 -12.60 -4.68 -7.60
C THR A 6 -11.37 -3.81 -7.33
N THR A 7 -10.61 -3.50 -8.38
CA THR A 7 -9.52 -2.51 -8.28
C THR A 7 -9.98 -1.13 -7.82
N GLN A 8 -11.24 -0.76 -8.09
CA GLN A 8 -11.78 0.50 -7.56
C GLN A 8 -11.93 0.41 -6.04
N LYS A 9 -12.60 -0.64 -5.55
CA LYS A 9 -12.83 -0.77 -4.11
C LYS A 9 -11.54 -0.97 -3.33
N ALA A 10 -10.60 -1.73 -3.87
CA ALA A 10 -9.27 -1.88 -3.27
C ALA A 10 -8.50 -0.55 -3.22
N ALA A 11 -8.58 0.28 -4.27
CA ALA A 11 -7.92 1.58 -4.27
C ALA A 11 -8.50 2.52 -3.21
N GLU A 12 -9.84 2.51 -3.02
CA GLU A 12 -10.50 3.21 -1.91
C GLU A 12 -10.01 2.73 -0.54
N ILE A 13 -9.91 1.41 -0.34
CA ILE A 13 -9.46 0.82 0.94
C ILE A 13 -8.00 1.19 1.25
N LEU A 14 -7.16 1.24 0.22
CA LEU A 14 -5.74 1.61 0.34
C LEU A 14 -5.53 3.12 0.39
N GLY A 15 -6.55 3.94 0.13
CA GLY A 15 -6.43 5.40 0.10
C GLY A 15 -5.55 5.89 -1.05
N CYS A 16 -5.50 5.18 -2.17
CA CYS A 16 -4.65 5.50 -3.31
C CYS A 16 -5.44 5.64 -4.61
N SER A 17 -4.79 6.14 -5.67
CA SER A 17 -5.42 6.21 -6.97
C SER A 17 -5.53 4.82 -7.62
N ARG A 18 -6.59 4.60 -8.40
CA ARG A 18 -6.76 3.33 -9.16
C ARG A 18 -5.60 3.05 -10.12
N PRO A 19 -5.04 4.03 -10.87
CA PRO A 19 -3.87 3.77 -11.72
C PRO A 19 -2.66 3.29 -10.92
N TYR A 20 -2.42 3.88 -9.74
CA TYR A 20 -1.34 3.45 -8.86
C TYR A 20 -1.54 2.01 -8.38
N LEU A 21 -2.75 1.65 -7.95
CA LEU A 21 -3.04 0.27 -7.57
C LEU A 21 -2.81 -0.70 -8.75
N VAL A 22 -3.23 -0.34 -9.96
CA VAL A 22 -3.00 -1.21 -11.14
C VAL A 22 -1.51 -1.42 -11.39
N LYS A 23 -0.69 -0.38 -11.24
CA LYS A 23 0.76 -0.49 -11.33
C LYS A 23 1.33 -1.47 -10.29
N LEU A 24 0.89 -1.36 -9.03
CA LEU A 24 1.30 -2.28 -7.96
C LEU A 24 0.93 -3.74 -8.27
N LEU A 25 -0.26 -3.97 -8.85
CA LEU A 25 -0.67 -5.31 -9.28
C LEU A 25 0.21 -5.85 -10.39
N GLU A 26 0.57 -5.02 -11.36
CA GLU A 26 1.44 -5.40 -12.48
C GLU A 26 2.89 -5.63 -12.04
N GLU A 27 3.33 -4.95 -10.98
CA GLU A 27 4.62 -5.17 -10.30
C GLU A 27 4.62 -6.39 -9.37
N GLY A 28 3.46 -7.04 -9.17
CA GLY A 28 3.34 -8.23 -8.32
C GLY A 28 3.31 -7.94 -6.82
N ALA A 29 3.09 -6.69 -6.42
CA ALA A 29 3.06 -6.30 -5.01
C ALA A 29 1.83 -6.84 -4.26
N ILE A 30 0.73 -7.12 -4.97
CA ILE A 30 -0.48 -7.73 -4.44
C ILE A 30 -0.98 -8.75 -5.45
N GLU A 31 -1.34 -9.96 -4.99
CA GLU A 31 -1.92 -10.97 -5.85
C GLU A 31 -3.28 -10.52 -6.40
N PHE A 32 -3.54 -10.84 -7.67
CA PHE A 32 -4.84 -10.60 -8.28
C PHE A 32 -5.16 -11.71 -9.26
N ILE A 33 -6.45 -11.91 -9.50
CA ILE A 33 -6.95 -12.79 -10.55
C ILE A 33 -7.60 -11.95 -11.64
N LYS A 34 -7.54 -12.44 -12.88
CA LYS A 34 -8.29 -11.87 -13.99
C LYS A 34 -9.60 -12.63 -14.17
N VAL A 35 -10.71 -11.90 -14.06
CA VAL A 35 -12.04 -12.39 -14.38
C VAL A 35 -12.50 -11.68 -15.66
N GLY A 36 -12.32 -12.35 -16.79
CA GLY A 36 -12.48 -11.73 -18.11
C GLY A 36 -11.52 -10.57 -18.31
N LYS A 37 -12.06 -9.36 -18.56
CA LYS A 37 -11.27 -8.12 -18.72
C LYS A 37 -10.94 -7.42 -17.40
N HIS A 38 -11.56 -7.81 -16.29
CA HIS A 38 -11.42 -7.12 -15.01
C HIS A 38 -10.46 -7.86 -14.07
N ARG A 39 -9.75 -7.09 -13.24
CA ARG A 39 -8.93 -7.63 -12.15
C ARG A 39 -9.78 -7.73 -10.88
N ARG A 40 -9.60 -8.79 -10.11
CA ARG A 40 -10.18 -9.04 -8.79
C ARG A 40 -9.06 -9.35 -7.81
N ILE A 41 -9.18 -8.81 -6.61
CA ILE A 41 -8.15 -8.90 -5.56
C ILE A 41 -8.86 -9.47 -4.34
N LYS A 42 -8.25 -10.41 -3.61
CA LYS A 42 -8.85 -10.87 -2.36
C LYS A 42 -8.79 -9.74 -1.35
N PHE A 43 -9.87 -9.53 -0.61
CA PHE A 43 -9.93 -8.49 0.41
C PHE A 43 -8.81 -8.64 1.45
N GLU A 44 -8.49 -9.89 1.82
CA GLU A 44 -7.39 -10.22 2.75
C GLU A 44 -6.04 -9.68 2.26
N ASP A 45 -5.73 -9.86 0.97
CA ASP A 45 -4.48 -9.38 0.37
C ASP A 45 -4.40 -7.85 0.36
N VAL A 46 -5.53 -7.17 0.11
CA VAL A 46 -5.61 -5.70 0.18
C VAL A 46 -5.34 -5.21 1.60
N VAL A 47 -5.94 -5.85 2.61
CA VAL A 47 -5.75 -5.46 4.02
C VAL A 47 -4.32 -5.74 4.47
N ALA A 48 -3.76 -6.90 4.13
CA ALA A 48 -2.38 -7.26 4.45
C ALA A 48 -1.38 -6.28 3.81
N TYR A 49 -1.62 -5.86 2.57
CA TYR A 49 -0.79 -4.85 1.92
C TYR A 49 -0.87 -3.50 2.63
N ARG A 50 -2.07 -3.08 3.05
CA ARG A 50 -2.27 -1.83 3.81
C ARG A 50 -1.46 -1.82 5.11
N GLU A 51 -1.43 -2.94 5.82
CA GLU A 51 -0.66 -3.04 7.07
C GLU A 51 0.85 -2.95 6.81
N LYS A 52 1.36 -3.64 5.76
CA LYS A 52 2.75 -3.50 5.34
C LYS A 52 3.11 -2.05 5.00
N MET A 53 2.24 -1.35 4.28
CA MET A 53 2.44 0.07 3.95
C MET A 53 2.50 0.96 5.18
N LYS A 54 1.63 0.73 6.18
CA LYS A 54 1.67 1.50 7.44
C LYS A 54 2.96 1.28 8.22
N VAL A 55 3.44 0.04 8.28
CA VAL A 55 4.72 -0.29 8.94
C VAL A 55 5.87 0.41 8.23
N GLN A 56 5.92 0.34 6.90
CA GLN A 56 6.95 1.03 6.13
C GLN A 56 6.89 2.56 6.32
N GLN A 57 5.70 3.14 6.28
CA GLN A 57 5.52 4.58 6.51
C GLN A 57 6.02 4.99 7.89
N LYS A 58 5.71 4.21 8.93
CA LYS A 58 6.19 4.48 10.29
C LYS A 58 7.72 4.41 10.37
N ASN A 59 8.34 3.40 9.75
CA ASN A 59 9.79 3.27 9.73
C ASN A 59 10.45 4.45 9.02
N ASN A 60 9.94 4.85 7.85
CA ASN A 60 10.47 6.00 7.12
C ASN A 60 10.38 7.31 7.94
N ILE A 61 9.32 7.50 8.73
CA ILE A 61 9.20 8.67 9.62
C ILE A 61 10.26 8.61 10.73
N ILE A 62 10.48 7.44 11.33
CA ILE A 62 11.54 7.24 12.34
C ILE A 62 12.91 7.52 11.73
N ASP A 63 13.17 7.03 10.52
CA ASP A 63 14.44 7.25 9.83
C ASP A 63 14.68 8.74 9.54
N ILE A 64 13.65 9.49 9.13
CA ILE A 64 13.73 10.95 8.94
C ILE A 64 14.01 11.64 10.27
N MET A 65 13.31 11.28 11.34
CA MET A 65 13.53 11.87 12.68
C MET A 65 14.93 11.60 13.22
N GLY A 66 15.45 10.38 13.02
CA GLY A 66 16.83 10.04 13.41
C GLY A 66 17.87 10.76 12.56
N ALA A 67 17.62 10.94 11.26
CA ALA A 67 18.50 11.70 10.37
C ALA A 67 18.53 13.20 10.73
N ASP A 68 17.41 13.79 11.14
CA ASP A 68 17.32 15.17 11.61
C ASP A 68 18.05 15.38 12.96
N GLU A 69 18.01 14.37 13.85
CA GLU A 69 18.74 14.38 15.13
C GLU A 69 20.27 14.27 14.93
N GLU A 70 20.72 13.46 13.96
CA GLU A 70 22.14 13.34 13.57
C GLU A 70 22.68 14.61 12.88
N LEU A 71 21.80 15.38 12.23
CA LEU A 71 22.11 16.69 11.63
C LEU A 71 22.06 17.87 12.64
N GLY A 72 21.74 17.62 13.91
CA GLY A 72 21.79 18.64 14.97
C GLY A 72 20.79 19.79 14.80
N LEU A 73 19.66 19.58 14.11
CA LEU A 73 18.71 20.66 13.81
C LEU A 73 17.76 21.04 14.97
N TYR A 74 18.05 20.59 16.19
CA TYR A 74 17.57 21.22 17.42
C TYR A 74 18.72 21.97 18.08
N ASP A 75 19.12 23.08 17.48
CA ASP A 75 19.82 24.13 18.20
C ASP A 75 18.93 25.38 18.23
N SER A 76 18.39 25.65 19.43
CA SER A 76 17.53 26.78 19.86
C SER A 76 16.05 26.81 19.45
#